data_AF-A0A1A8BU76-F1
#
_entry.id   AF-A0A1A8BU76-F1
#
_cell.length_a   1.000
_cell.length_b   1.000
_cell.length_c   1.000
_cell.angle_alpha   90.00
_cell.angle_beta   90.00
_cell.angle_gamma   90.00
#
_symmetry.space_group_name_H-M   'P 1'
#
loop_
_entity.id
_entity.type
_entity.pdbx_description
1 polymer ?
#
loop_
_entity_poly.entity_id
_entity_poly.type
_entity_poly.pdbx_seq_one_letter_code
_entity_poly.pdbx_strand_id
1 'polypeptide(L)'
;GWQTGEGGVLSSPEYPNMYPSPSRCAWLLEAPLGHTITLTFSYFNLEPHTTCGWDSVTIFNGASPGSPVMGQYCGSTSPGTVRS
;
A
#
# COMPACT_ATOMS: atom_id res chain seq x y z
N GLY A 1 -5.71 -7.89 -6.02
CA GLY A 1 -5.71 -9.19 -5.32
C GLY A 1 -6.48 -9.09 -4.03
N TRP A 2 -6.88 -10.22 -3.46
CA TRP A 2 -7.52 -10.31 -2.13
C TRP A 2 -6.59 -11.13 -1.24
N GLN A 3 -6.19 -10.57 -0.10
CA GLN A 3 -5.43 -11.27 0.93
C GLN A 3 -6.26 -11.45 2.20
N THR A 4 -6.26 -12.66 2.74
CA THR A 4 -6.88 -13.02 4.01
C THR A 4 -5.87 -13.80 4.87
N GLY A 5 -6.09 -13.82 6.19
CA GLY A 5 -5.25 -14.57 7.12
C GLY A 5 -4.62 -13.69 8.20
N GLU A 6 -3.66 -14.25 8.93
CA GLU A 6 -3.01 -13.58 10.08
C GLU A 6 -1.79 -12.73 9.68
N GLY A 7 -1.29 -12.88 8.44
CA GLY A 7 -0.14 -12.13 7.96
C GLY A 7 0.28 -12.53 6.55
N GLY A 8 1.16 -11.72 5.97
CA GLY A 8 1.69 -11.92 4.62
C GLY A 8 2.66 -10.82 4.23
N VAL A 9 3.23 -10.96 3.03
CA VAL A 9 4.13 -9.97 2.44
C VAL A 9 3.57 -9.53 1.10
N LEU A 10 3.58 -8.21 0.87
CA LEU A 10 3.22 -7.60 -0.41
C LEU A 10 4.42 -6.84 -0.95
N SER A 11 4.59 -6.89 -2.27
CA SER A 11 5.64 -6.15 -2.96
C SER A 11 5.08 -5.52 -4.22
N SER A 12 5.79 -4.51 -4.74
CA SER A 12 5.55 -4.04 -6.11
C SER A 12 5.79 -5.17 -7.10
N PRO A 13 5.17 -5.11 -8.30
CA PRO A 13 5.52 -6.04 -9.38
C PRO A 13 7.02 -6.00 -9.65
N GLU A 14 7.61 -7.16 -9.95
CA GLU A 14 9.04 -7.35 -10.25
C GLU A 14 10.03 -7.03 -9.11
N TYR A 15 9.57 -6.67 -7.90
CA TYR A 15 10.47 -6.44 -6.76
C TYR A 15 11.45 -7.62 -6.57
N PRO A 16 12.77 -7.37 -6.44
CA PRO A 16 13.42 -6.10 -6.12
C PRO A 16 13.81 -5.22 -7.33
N ASN A 17 13.40 -5.57 -8.55
CA ASN A 17 13.61 -4.74 -9.72
C ASN A 17 12.66 -3.54 -9.75
N MET A 18 12.89 -2.62 -10.71
CA MET A 18 11.99 -1.50 -10.94
C MET A 18 10.58 -2.00 -11.28
N TYR A 19 9.58 -1.36 -10.69
CA TYR A 19 8.19 -1.60 -11.05
C TYR A 19 7.94 -1.18 -12.51
N PRO A 20 7.15 -1.94 -13.29
CA PRO A 20 6.89 -1.62 -14.69
C PRO A 20 5.97 -0.40 -14.82
N SER A 21 6.11 0.36 -15.91
CA SER A 21 5.20 1.44 -16.27
C SER A 21 4.37 1.06 -17.50
N PRO A 22 3.02 1.17 -17.48
CA PRO A 22 2.19 1.55 -16.34
C PRO A 22 1.94 0.37 -15.38
N SER A 23 1.94 0.64 -14.07
CA SER A 23 1.46 -0.31 -13.05
C SER A 23 0.17 0.18 -12.43
N ARG A 24 -0.85 -0.69 -12.38
CA ARG A 24 -2.09 -0.46 -11.64
C ARG A 24 -2.37 -1.66 -10.75
N CYS A 25 -2.01 -1.53 -9.48
CA CYS A 25 -2.14 -2.60 -8.50
C CYS A 25 -3.12 -2.18 -7.40
N ALA A 26 -3.91 -3.14 -6.92
CA ALA A 26 -4.79 -2.94 -5.78
C ALA A 26 -4.87 -4.25 -5.00
N TRP A 27 -4.85 -4.14 -3.66
CA TRP A 27 -4.99 -5.27 -2.76
C TRP A 27 -6.07 -4.95 -1.73
N LEU A 28 -7.04 -5.87 -1.60
CA LEU A 28 -7.95 -5.87 -0.47
C LEU A 28 -7.36 -6.76 0.60
N LEU A 29 -7.17 -6.22 1.81
CA LEU A 29 -6.67 -6.94 2.96
C LEU A 29 -7.82 -7.10 3.95
N GLU A 30 -8.13 -8.34 4.32
CA GLU A 30 -9.21 -8.65 5.25
C GLU A 30 -8.65 -9.47 6.42
N ALA A 31 -8.74 -8.89 7.61
CA ALA A 31 -8.39 -9.56 8.86
C ALA A 31 -9.62 -10.30 9.44
N PRO A 32 -9.40 -11.34 10.25
CA PRO A 32 -10.48 -11.95 11.02
C PRO A 32 -11.22 -10.93 11.88
N LEU A 33 -12.50 -11.19 12.16
CA LEU A 33 -13.30 -10.32 13.03
C LEU A 33 -12.60 -10.06 14.37
N GLY A 34 -12.65 -8.81 14.83
CA GLY A 34 -12.01 -8.36 16.06
C GLY A 34 -10.51 -8.07 15.95
N HIS A 35 -9.89 -8.24 14.79
CA HIS A 35 -8.47 -7.94 14.56
C HIS A 35 -8.28 -6.65 13.77
N THR A 36 -7.13 -6.01 13.97
CA THR A 36 -6.69 -4.82 13.20
C THR A 36 -5.57 -5.20 12.25
N ILE A 37 -5.52 -4.57 11.09
CA ILE A 37 -4.43 -4.73 10.11
C ILE A 37 -3.31 -3.76 10.46
N THR A 38 -2.09 -4.28 10.55
CA THR A 38 -0.86 -3.47 10.67
C THR A 38 -0.03 -3.66 9.40
N LEU A 39 0.27 -2.55 8.71
CA LEU A 39 1.14 -2.50 7.55
C LEU A 39 2.48 -1.89 7.95
N THR A 40 3.58 -2.62 7.71
CA THR A 40 4.94 -2.12 7.94
C THR A 40 5.70 -2.11 6.64
N PHE A 41 6.16 -0.93 6.21
CA PHE A 41 6.93 -0.75 4.99
C PHE A 41 8.40 -1.05 5.22
N SER A 42 8.86 -2.22 4.76
CA SER A 42 10.28 -2.63 4.84
C SER A 42 11.17 -1.96 3.80
N TYR A 43 10.61 -1.60 2.64
CA TYR A 43 11.28 -0.85 1.57
C TYR A 43 10.25 0.05 0.88
N PHE A 44 10.64 1.28 0.55
CA PHE A 44 9.76 2.25 -0.10
C PHE A 44 10.58 3.19 -0.99
N ASN A 45 10.31 3.14 -2.30
CA ASN A 45 10.93 4.02 -3.28
C ASN A 45 10.03 4.15 -4.50
N LEU A 46 9.41 5.32 -4.68
CA LEU A 46 8.57 5.68 -5.82
C LEU A 46 9.04 7.02 -6.40
N GLU A 47 8.59 7.33 -7.62
CA GLU A 47 8.84 8.65 -8.22
C GLU A 47 8.33 9.77 -7.28
N PRO A 48 9.19 10.74 -6.89
CA PRO A 48 8.79 11.80 -5.97
C PRO A 48 7.94 12.86 -6.68
N HIS A 49 6.86 13.29 -6.04
CA HIS A 49 6.02 14.39 -6.51
C HIS A 49 5.42 15.15 -5.32
N THR A 50 5.26 16.47 -5.44
CA THR A 50 4.78 17.34 -4.34
C THR A 50 3.42 16.94 -3.79
N THR A 51 2.56 16.39 -4.65
CA THR A 51 1.22 15.88 -4.30
C THR A 51 1.06 14.38 -4.53
N CYS A 52 2.14 13.64 -4.82
CA CYS A 52 2.09 12.22 -5.19
C CYS A 52 1.11 11.92 -6.36
N GLY A 53 1.11 12.78 -7.38
CA GLY A 53 0.18 12.72 -8.51
C GLY A 53 0.67 11.86 -9.68
N TRP A 54 1.93 11.41 -9.65
CA TRP A 54 2.50 10.47 -10.63
C TRP A 54 2.38 9.04 -10.09
N ASP A 55 3.41 8.58 -9.39
CA ASP A 55 3.41 7.29 -8.70
C ASP A 55 3.03 7.47 -7.23
N SER A 56 2.16 6.60 -6.72
CA SER A 56 1.80 6.61 -5.31
C SER A 56 1.32 5.25 -4.81
N VAL A 57 1.46 5.06 -3.50
CA VAL A 57 0.71 4.05 -2.74
C VAL A 57 -0.29 4.80 -1.88
N THR A 58 -1.58 4.50 -2.07
CA THR A 58 -2.68 5.04 -1.27
C THR A 58 -3.27 3.94 -0.41
N ILE A 59 -3.39 4.21 0.89
CA ILE A 59 -4.00 3.29 1.86
C ILE A 59 -5.40 3.81 2.18
N PHE A 60 -6.41 2.96 1.99
CA PHE A 60 -7.80 3.24 2.28
C PHE A 60 -8.25 2.43 3.52
N ASN A 61 -8.99 3.07 4.43
CA ASN A 61 -9.62 2.39 5.55
C ASN A 61 -10.97 1.80 5.13
N GLY A 62 -10.93 0.68 4.40
CA GLY A 62 -12.10 -0.04 3.95
C GLY A 62 -11.96 -0.58 2.53
N ALA A 63 -12.94 -1.39 2.11
CA ALA A 63 -12.85 -2.19 0.90
C ALA A 63 -13.25 -1.47 -0.41
N SER A 64 -13.61 -0.18 -0.34
CA SER A 64 -14.18 0.56 -1.48
C SER A 64 -13.28 1.72 -1.91
N PRO A 65 -13.33 2.15 -3.20
CA PRO A 65 -12.65 3.36 -3.64
C PRO A 65 -13.12 4.65 -2.95
N GLY A 66 -14.31 4.64 -2.32
CA GLY A 66 -14.84 5.75 -1.55
C GLY A 66 -14.51 5.68 -0.05
N SER A 67 -13.73 4.69 0.38
CA SER A 67 -13.34 4.54 1.78
C SER A 67 -12.39 5.67 2.22
N PRO A 68 -12.37 6.06 3.50
CA PRO A 68 -11.49 7.11 4.00
C PRO A 68 -10.02 6.85 3.66
N VAL A 69 -9.31 7.86 3.16
CA VAL A 69 -7.88 7.77 2.89
C VAL A 69 -7.11 7.92 4.20
N MET A 70 -6.31 6.91 4.55
CA MET A 70 -5.39 6.97 5.69
C MET A 70 -4.10 7.67 5.33
N GLY A 71 -3.67 7.55 4.07
CA GLY A 71 -2.54 8.30 3.53
C GLY A 71 -2.24 7.95 2.07
N GLN A 72 -1.56 8.89 1.41
CA GLN A 72 -1.02 8.74 0.06
C GLN A 72 0.46 9.09 0.11
N TYR A 73 1.29 8.19 -0.38
CA TYR A 73 2.74 8.25 -0.19
C TYR A 73 3.48 8.07 -1.51
N CYS A 74 4.61 8.77 -1.65
CA CYS A 74 5.53 8.69 -2.79
C CYS A 74 6.93 9.14 -2.38
N GLY A 75 7.91 9.07 -3.30
CA GLY A 75 9.32 9.32 -2.99
C GLY A 75 9.98 8.15 -2.27
N SER A 76 11.08 8.43 -1.57
CA SER A 76 11.91 7.42 -0.90
C SER A 76 11.79 7.44 0.63
N THR A 77 10.92 8.28 1.19
CA THR A 77 10.65 8.32 2.63
C THR A 77 9.58 7.30 2.97
N SER A 78 9.95 6.27 3.75
CA SER A 78 9.01 5.23 4.17
C SER A 78 7.86 5.82 5.02
N PRO A 79 6.59 5.42 4.77
CA PRO A 79 5.46 5.73 5.64
C PRO A 79 5.57 5.12 7.05
N GLY A 80 6.51 4.20 7.27
CA GLY A 80 6.69 3.52 8.55
C GLY A 80 5.64 2.43 8.77
N THR A 81 4.96 2.49 9.90
CA THR A 81 3.88 1.56 10.26
C THR A 81 2.53 2.26 10.24
N VAL A 82 1.56 1.68 9.54
CA VAL A 82 0.18 2.16 9.45
C VAL A 82 -0.74 1.08 10.02
N ARG A 83 -1.69 1.48 10.88
CA ARG A 83 -2.62 0.55 11.53
C ARG A 83 -4.06 0.99 11.29
N SER A 84 -4.90 0.06 10.83
CA SER A 84 -6.34 0.27 10.57
C SER A 84 -7.13 0.60 11.83
#